data_AF-A0A1G0I5R3-F1
#
_entry.id   AF-A0A1G0I5R3-F1
#
_cell.length_a   1.000
_cell.length_b   1.000
_cell.length_c   1.000
_cell.angle_alpha   90.00
_cell.angle_beta   90.00
_cell.angle_gamma   90.00
#
_symmetry.space_group_name_H-M   'P 1'
#
loop_
_entity.id
_entity.type
_entity.pdbx_description
1 polymer ?
#
loop_
_entity_poly.entity_id
_entity_poly.type
_entity_poly.pdbx_seq_one_letter_code
_entity_poly.pdbx_strand_id
1 'polypeptide(L)'
;MMIKVCEIIQPLIAPISNLTEEIACHNILLQVESKISQAKTLSLLTGQQYSNDEATVSRLKVFTDYLSDRWLRIVKTDAIYFHNPRTKSNRACLLLADAIARILKVSIYELIMPTVTAYGPILTRKQFDNYNLHELILSDENIPIEIEACLNAAAEKKTTSLYHTCKRASESMLQIRVSKEGENMDPLRLNDEEANRVINHSFITRKYYKLIGYIENLNNNKNVSTVFSPALATNLNEAIASFVLSTPQLLSVTKEAFTEMLMQVKEQLHEALGEDEYELNVSYRDAGDKRLLSHILTGIKSLHDLAYLLREHFDDKSQWKEFMSYFDDDRLEKLVLHNDLLDAVIKNKAHYIQKNASHNKAVLFCLVEVYKRAREKEGEHTSTLGGFFGGHGKQEKLLAANVLQKFFESDAPLNGTSLEQYISKVAKERNKPQLHNIIFDYGIKTNSNLADIALQADRVNDPAFYKQEEKQASHWGLLNWK
;
A
#
# COMPACT_ATOMS: atom_id res chain seq x y z
N MET A 1 28.22 23.74 24.84
CA MET A 1 28.70 23.47 23.47
C MET A 1 27.49 23.50 22.57
N MET A 2 27.44 24.39 21.58
CA MET A 2 26.32 24.49 20.65
C MET A 2 26.46 23.39 19.60
N ILE A 3 25.46 22.51 19.48
CA ILE A 3 25.47 21.40 18.53
C ILE A 3 25.03 21.94 17.17
N LYS A 4 25.77 21.60 16.10
CA LYS A 4 25.42 22.01 14.73
C LYS A 4 24.43 21.05 14.09
N VAL A 5 23.67 21.52 13.11
CA VAL A 5 22.76 20.67 12.33
C VAL A 5 23.53 19.54 11.63
N CYS A 6 24.66 19.83 10.98
CA CYS A 6 25.45 18.79 10.31
C CYS A 6 25.95 17.68 11.25
N GLU A 7 26.27 18.00 12.51
CA GLU A 7 26.72 17.04 13.52
C GLU A 7 25.62 16.02 13.89
N ILE A 8 24.35 16.39 13.72
CA ILE A 8 23.19 15.51 13.93
C ILE A 8 22.89 14.70 12.68
N ILE A 9 22.99 15.33 11.50
CA ILE A 9 22.45 14.78 10.24
C ILE A 9 23.44 13.86 9.53
N GLN A 10 24.72 14.21 9.46
CA GLN A 10 25.73 13.40 8.75
C GLN A 10 25.79 11.95 9.24
N PRO A 11 25.77 11.66 10.56
CA PRO A 11 25.80 10.29 11.05
C PRO A 11 24.59 9.43 10.63
N LEU A 12 23.49 10.04 10.18
CA LEU A 12 22.26 9.33 9.80
C LEU A 12 22.24 8.91 8.34
N ILE A 13 23.00 9.59 7.46
CA ILE A 13 22.92 9.38 6.01
C ILE A 13 23.29 7.95 5.63
N ALA A 14 24.46 7.47 6.06
CA ALA A 14 24.92 6.11 5.71
C ALA A 14 24.02 5.01 6.31
N PRO A 15 23.63 5.04 7.60
CA PRO A 15 22.70 4.07 8.16
C PRO A 15 21.36 4.02 7.43
N ILE A 16 20.80 5.16 7.04
CA ILE A 16 19.49 5.22 6.36
C ILE A 16 19.60 4.76 4.90
N SER A 17 20.68 5.10 4.20
CA SER A 17 20.94 4.66 2.83
C SER A 17 21.11 3.14 2.74
N ASN A 18 21.67 2.53 3.77
CA ASN A 18 21.98 1.09 3.81
C ASN A 18 20.84 0.23 4.39
N LEU A 19 19.67 0.81 4.69
CA LEU A 19 18.54 0.03 5.18
C LEU A 19 18.05 -0.96 4.11
N THR A 20 18.06 -2.24 4.46
CA THR A 20 17.43 -3.30 3.70
C THR A 20 15.99 -3.54 4.20
N GLU A 21 15.14 -4.07 3.33
CA GLU A 21 13.80 -4.50 3.73
C GLU A 21 14.00 -5.80 4.52
N GLU A 22 13.71 -5.78 5.83
CA GLU A 22 13.89 -6.97 6.68
C GLU A 22 12.64 -7.87 6.69
N ILE A 23 11.49 -7.38 6.22
CA ILE A 23 10.24 -8.14 6.08
C ILE A 23 9.77 -8.07 4.63
N ALA A 24 9.45 -9.22 4.04
CA ALA A 24 8.74 -9.30 2.77
C ALA A 24 7.31 -8.78 2.94
N CYS A 25 7.10 -7.48 2.70
CA CYS A 25 5.76 -6.91 2.69
C CYS A 25 5.07 -7.27 1.36
N HIS A 26 3.98 -8.04 1.39
CA HIS A 26 3.26 -8.43 0.17
C HIS A 26 2.44 -7.29 -0.46
N ASN A 27 2.09 -6.24 0.30
CA ASN A 27 1.28 -5.13 -0.21
C ASN A 27 2.14 -4.11 -0.99
N ILE A 28 1.87 -3.96 -2.29
CA ILE A 28 2.62 -3.05 -3.17
C ILE A 28 2.55 -1.58 -2.74
N LEU A 29 1.44 -1.12 -2.14
CA LEU A 29 1.34 0.26 -1.64
C LEU A 29 2.32 0.50 -0.49
N LEU A 30 2.49 -0.47 0.41
CA LEU A 30 3.44 -0.38 1.50
C LEU A 30 4.89 -0.37 1.01
N GLN A 31 5.22 -1.20 0.01
CA GLN A 31 6.56 -1.21 -0.61
C GLN A 31 6.88 0.16 -1.24
N VAL A 32 5.93 0.74 -1.98
CA VAL A 32 6.10 2.03 -2.65
C VAL A 32 6.18 3.17 -1.64
N GLU A 33 5.32 3.18 -0.62
CA GLU A 33 5.42 4.14 0.49
C GLU A 33 6.77 4.06 1.17
N SER A 34 7.25 2.84 1.46
CA SER A 34 8.53 2.57 2.13
C SER A 34 9.68 3.24 1.38
N LYS A 35 9.74 3.05 0.06
CA LYS A 35 10.75 3.64 -0.82
C LYS A 35 10.64 5.17 -0.94
N ILE A 36 9.43 5.70 -1.13
CA ILE A 36 9.21 7.15 -1.27
C ILE A 36 9.62 7.88 0.01
N SER A 37 9.18 7.38 1.17
CA SER A 37 9.48 7.97 2.47
C SER A 37 10.96 7.85 2.83
N GLN A 38 11.62 6.74 2.51
CA GLN A 38 13.08 6.64 2.67
C GLN A 38 13.81 7.65 1.78
N ALA A 39 13.47 7.73 0.49
CA ALA A 39 14.09 8.67 -0.45
C ALA A 39 13.87 10.13 -0.02
N LYS A 40 12.67 10.46 0.47
CA LYS A 40 12.36 11.80 0.99
C LYS A 40 13.17 12.12 2.24
N THR A 41 13.31 11.16 3.15
CA THR A 41 14.16 11.30 4.34
C THR A 41 15.59 11.60 3.93
N LEU A 42 16.19 10.78 3.06
CA LEU A 42 17.55 10.99 2.55
C LEU A 42 17.72 12.34 1.83
N SER A 43 16.75 12.77 1.03
CA SER A 43 16.75 14.08 0.38
C SER A 43 16.79 15.23 1.40
N LEU A 44 16.03 15.15 2.50
CA LEU A 44 16.05 16.15 3.57
C LEU A 44 17.40 16.18 4.30
N LEU A 45 17.97 15.01 4.60
CA LEU A 45 19.26 14.89 5.28
C LEU A 45 20.41 15.43 4.41
N THR A 46 20.48 14.99 3.15
CA THR A 46 21.51 15.43 2.20
C THR A 46 21.43 16.93 1.90
N GLY A 47 20.22 17.51 1.89
CA GLY A 47 20.03 18.96 1.76
C GLY A 47 20.59 19.78 2.93
N GLN A 48 20.76 19.17 4.11
CA GLN A 48 21.25 19.84 5.33
C GLN A 48 22.63 19.31 5.79
N GLN A 49 23.26 18.40 5.04
CA GLN A 49 24.44 17.67 5.48
C GLN A 49 25.68 18.55 5.73
N TYR A 50 25.72 19.75 5.17
CA TYR A 50 26.82 20.73 5.37
C TYR A 50 26.37 21.98 6.13
N SER A 51 25.18 21.94 6.75
CA SER A 51 24.66 23.09 7.50
C SER A 51 25.44 23.30 8.80
N ASN A 52 26.15 24.43 8.88
CA ASN A 52 26.87 24.87 10.08
C ASN A 52 25.99 25.62 11.09
N ASP A 53 24.69 25.74 10.81
CA ASP A 53 23.74 26.39 11.71
C ASP A 53 23.62 25.63 13.04
N GLU A 54 23.33 26.36 14.11
CA GLU A 54 23.00 25.75 15.40
C GLU A 54 21.69 24.96 15.29
N ALA A 55 21.67 23.78 15.90
CA ALA A 55 20.52 22.89 15.97
C ALA A 55 19.44 23.37 16.96
N THR A 56 18.84 24.52 16.66
CA THR A 56 17.71 25.07 17.41
C THR A 56 16.39 24.44 17.00
N VAL A 57 15.34 24.60 17.82
CA VAL A 57 13.96 24.19 17.51
C VAL A 57 13.54 24.68 16.12
N SER A 58 13.82 25.95 15.81
CA SER A 58 13.45 26.54 14.52
C SER A 58 14.21 25.91 13.35
N ARG A 59 15.47 25.51 13.53
CA ARG A 59 16.28 24.91 12.47
C ARG A 59 15.95 23.44 12.24
N LEU A 60 15.57 22.73 13.30
CA LEU A 60 15.13 21.33 13.21
C LEU A 60 13.67 21.19 12.75
N LYS A 61 12.92 22.30 12.66
CA LYS A 61 11.50 22.32 12.29
C LYS A 61 11.21 21.59 10.99
N VAL A 62 12.09 21.69 10.00
CA VAL A 62 11.92 20.99 8.71
C VAL A 62 11.80 19.48 8.85
N PHE A 63 12.50 18.89 9.83
CA PHE A 63 12.46 17.46 10.09
C PHE A 63 11.26 17.09 10.96
N THR A 64 10.94 17.90 11.98
CA THR A 64 9.76 17.65 12.82
C THR A 64 8.46 17.79 12.03
N ASP A 65 8.39 18.78 11.13
CA ASP A 65 7.26 18.95 10.21
C ASP A 65 7.13 17.74 9.28
N TYR A 66 8.24 17.25 8.73
CA TYR A 66 8.23 16.05 7.89
C TYR A 66 7.70 14.81 8.62
N LEU A 67 8.19 14.54 9.84
CA LEU A 67 7.74 13.39 10.64
C LEU A 67 6.25 13.49 10.99
N SER A 68 5.81 14.68 11.41
CA SER A 68 4.40 14.97 11.72
C SER A 68 3.50 14.85 10.48
N ASP A 69 3.90 15.44 9.36
CA ASP A 69 3.15 15.38 8.10
C ASP A 69 3.03 13.96 7.58
N ARG A 70 4.11 13.16 7.69
CA ARG A 70 4.06 11.73 7.33
C ARG A 70 3.04 11.03 8.20
N TRP A 71 3.13 11.17 9.53
CA TRP A 71 2.19 10.57 10.46
C TRP A 71 0.73 10.88 10.12
N LEU A 72 0.41 12.15 9.93
CA LEU A 72 -0.96 12.58 9.63
C LEU A 72 -1.50 11.95 8.34
N ARG A 73 -0.63 11.59 7.39
CA ARG A 73 -1.04 10.95 6.14
C ARG A 73 -1.15 9.43 6.27
N ILE A 74 -0.27 8.80 7.03
CA ILE A 74 -0.24 7.32 7.17
C ILE A 74 -1.07 6.80 8.34
N VAL A 75 -1.49 7.65 9.29
CA VAL A 75 -2.38 7.22 10.38
C VAL A 75 -3.62 6.55 9.79
N LYS A 76 -4.06 5.43 10.37
CA LYS A 76 -5.11 4.55 9.82
C LYS A 76 -4.76 3.87 8.50
N THR A 77 -3.48 3.57 8.29
CA THR A 77 -3.01 2.70 7.21
C THR A 77 -2.07 1.65 7.78
N ASP A 78 -1.72 0.66 6.96
CA ASP A 78 -0.82 -0.40 7.38
C ASP A 78 0.65 0.10 7.48
N ALA A 79 0.96 1.30 6.97
CA ALA A 79 2.32 1.86 6.98
C ALA A 79 2.75 2.42 8.34
N ILE A 80 1.86 2.43 9.34
CA ILE A 80 2.15 3.01 10.66
C ILE A 80 3.25 2.25 11.41
N TYR A 81 3.95 2.99 12.27
CA TYR A 81 5.22 2.59 12.88
C TYR A 81 5.19 1.24 13.61
N PHE A 82 4.12 0.96 14.33
CA PHE A 82 3.99 -0.27 15.13
C PHE A 82 3.39 -1.45 14.35
N HIS A 83 2.70 -1.19 13.23
CA HIS A 83 2.25 -2.26 12.33
C HIS A 83 3.38 -2.79 11.47
N ASN A 84 4.29 -1.94 11.01
CA ASN A 84 5.37 -2.36 10.11
C ASN A 84 6.72 -1.72 10.52
N PRO A 85 7.22 -1.98 11.73
CA PRO A 85 8.39 -1.28 12.29
C PRO A 85 9.68 -1.49 11.51
N ARG A 86 9.78 -2.63 10.80
CA ARG A 86 10.98 -3.02 10.05
C ARG A 86 11.04 -2.50 8.62
N THR A 87 10.02 -1.79 8.14
CA THR A 87 10.07 -1.13 6.82
C THR A 87 11.16 -0.07 6.80
N LYS A 88 11.76 0.16 5.63
CA LYS A 88 12.85 1.13 5.48
C LYS A 88 12.38 2.54 5.85
N SER A 89 11.15 2.90 5.50
CA SER A 89 10.56 4.20 5.85
C SER A 89 10.44 4.39 7.37
N ASN A 90 9.89 3.41 8.08
CA ASN A 90 9.71 3.51 9.53
C ASN A 90 11.06 3.55 10.24
N ARG A 91 12.01 2.68 9.88
CA ARG A 91 13.38 2.69 10.44
C ARG A 91 14.09 4.01 10.17
N ALA A 92 13.97 4.56 8.95
CA ALA A 92 14.58 5.85 8.60
C ALA A 92 13.99 7.00 9.44
N CYS A 93 12.66 7.04 9.58
CA CYS A 93 11.98 8.05 10.39
C CYS A 93 12.34 7.92 11.88
N LEU A 94 12.50 6.69 12.40
CA LEU A 94 12.89 6.43 13.78
C LEU A 94 14.32 6.88 14.07
N LEU A 95 15.26 6.59 13.17
CA LEU A 95 16.64 7.06 13.26
C LEU A 95 16.71 8.60 13.30
N LEU A 96 15.93 9.26 12.44
CA LEU A 96 15.82 10.71 12.41
C LEU A 96 15.20 11.26 13.71
N ALA A 97 14.09 10.67 14.15
CA ALA A 97 13.37 11.11 15.33
C ALA A 97 14.21 10.95 16.61
N ASP A 98 14.93 9.83 16.78
CA ASP A 98 15.83 9.62 17.93
C ASP A 98 16.93 10.69 18.00
N ALA A 99 17.54 11.02 16.85
CA ALA A 99 18.59 12.04 16.80
C ALA A 99 18.06 13.43 17.21
N ILE A 100 16.86 13.78 16.76
CA ILE A 100 16.23 15.08 17.03
C ILE A 100 15.66 15.15 18.45
N ALA A 101 15.01 14.09 18.93
CA ALA A 101 14.38 14.01 20.23
C ALA A 101 15.35 14.35 21.37
N ARG A 102 16.60 13.90 21.28
CA ARG A 102 17.66 14.20 22.27
C ARG A 102 17.98 15.68 22.37
N ILE A 103 17.93 16.40 21.25
CA ILE A 103 18.22 17.84 21.19
C ILE A 103 17.03 18.64 21.71
N LEU A 104 15.82 18.26 21.27
CA LEU A 104 14.58 18.94 21.63
C LEU A 104 14.07 18.57 23.03
N LYS A 105 14.63 17.51 23.64
CA LYS A 105 14.21 16.95 24.94
C LYS A 105 12.73 16.54 24.96
N VAL A 106 12.28 15.97 23.85
CA VAL A 106 10.92 15.41 23.67
C VAL A 106 10.99 13.91 23.51
N SER A 107 9.86 13.21 23.65
CA SER A 107 9.82 11.78 23.31
C SER A 107 9.88 11.57 21.79
N ILE A 108 10.41 10.43 21.35
CA ILE A 108 10.37 10.04 19.92
C ILE A 108 8.92 9.97 19.43
N TYR A 109 8.01 9.50 20.29
CA TYR A 109 6.56 9.38 20.03
C TYR A 109 5.92 10.72 19.67
N GLU A 110 6.25 11.78 20.39
CA GLU A 110 5.76 13.13 20.09
C GLU A 110 6.18 13.61 18.69
N LEU A 111 7.29 13.09 18.15
CA LEU A 111 7.77 13.43 16.82
C LEU A 111 7.14 12.58 15.72
N ILE A 112 7.05 11.26 15.93
CA ILE A 112 6.61 10.32 14.88
C ILE A 112 5.10 10.01 14.93
N MET A 113 4.43 10.25 16.05
CA MET A 113 3.02 9.93 16.27
C MET A 113 2.32 11.02 17.11
N PRO A 114 2.36 12.30 16.69
CA PRO A 114 1.90 13.44 17.49
C PRO A 114 0.42 13.41 17.90
N THR A 115 -0.43 12.59 17.26
CA THR A 115 -1.87 12.49 17.62
C THR A 115 -2.18 11.31 18.52
N VAL A 116 -1.21 10.45 18.86
CA VAL A 116 -1.45 9.34 19.79
C VAL A 116 -1.46 9.91 21.20
N THR A 117 -2.64 9.92 21.83
CA THR A 117 -2.82 10.51 23.15
C THR A 117 -2.18 9.65 24.25
N ALA A 118 -1.06 10.15 24.77
CA ALA A 118 -0.45 9.87 26.08
C ALA A 118 -0.52 8.42 26.59
N TYR A 119 0.43 7.60 26.15
CA TYR A 119 0.91 6.49 26.97
C TYR A 119 1.69 7.01 28.20
N GLY A 120 1.96 6.11 29.14
CA GLY A 120 2.84 6.31 30.30
C GLY A 120 4.29 6.68 29.94
N PRO A 121 5.27 6.43 30.83
CA PRO A 121 6.54 7.15 30.86
C PRO A 121 7.30 7.11 29.52
N ILE A 122 7.94 8.25 29.20
CA ILE A 122 8.82 8.51 28.06
C ILE A 122 9.61 7.25 27.68
N LEU A 123 9.21 6.59 26.60
CA LEU A 123 9.92 5.43 26.09
C LEU A 123 11.17 5.88 25.32
N THR A 124 12.33 5.36 25.72
CA THR A 124 13.62 5.54 25.06
C THR A 124 13.68 4.77 23.73
N ARG A 125 14.61 5.13 22.82
CA ARG A 125 14.87 4.36 21.59
C ARG A 125 15.08 2.86 21.87
N LYS A 126 15.80 2.53 22.94
CA LYS A 126 16.04 1.15 23.36
C LYS A 126 14.74 0.41 23.71
N GLN A 127 13.73 1.13 24.22
CA GLN A 127 12.41 0.57 24.42
C GLN A 127 11.62 0.48 23.12
N PHE A 128 11.86 1.33 22.11
CA PHE A 128 11.24 1.18 20.80
C PHE A 128 11.80 -0.03 20.03
N ASP A 129 13.12 -0.24 20.12
CA ASP A 129 13.83 -1.38 19.53
C ASP A 129 13.52 -2.71 20.25
N ASN A 130 13.19 -2.64 21.55
CA ASN A 130 12.82 -3.79 22.39
C ASN A 130 11.31 -3.95 22.60
N TYR A 131 10.48 -3.00 22.16
CA TYR A 131 9.05 -3.18 22.19
C TYR A 131 8.72 -4.13 21.05
N ASN A 132 8.05 -5.21 21.40
CA ASN A 132 7.25 -5.99 20.49
C ASN A 132 6.09 -5.08 20.03
N LEU A 133 6.34 -4.14 19.11
CA LEU A 133 5.38 -3.09 18.73
C LEU A 133 4.12 -3.66 18.07
N HIS A 134 4.15 -4.92 17.69
CA HIS A 134 3.01 -5.75 17.34
C HIS A 134 2.20 -6.25 18.55
N GLU A 135 2.49 -5.81 19.75
CA GLU A 135 1.58 -6.01 20.87
C GLU A 135 0.53 -4.90 20.90
N LEU A 136 0.57 -3.96 19.95
CA LEU A 136 -0.26 -2.76 19.91
C LEU A 136 -0.92 -2.57 18.53
N ILE A 137 -2.20 -2.17 18.55
CA ILE A 137 -2.87 -1.55 17.38
C ILE A 137 -3.48 -0.21 17.79
N LEU A 138 -4.05 0.53 16.83
CA LEU A 138 -4.84 1.72 17.15
C LEU A 138 -6.35 1.50 17.01
N SER A 139 -7.06 2.14 17.94
CA SER A 139 -8.47 2.45 17.87
C SER A 139 -8.78 3.47 16.77
N ASP A 140 -10.06 3.68 16.47
CA ASP A 140 -10.47 4.70 15.49
C ASP A 140 -10.18 6.14 15.96
N GLU A 141 -10.02 6.33 17.26
CA GLU A 141 -9.63 7.57 17.93
C GLU A 141 -8.11 7.71 18.11
N ASN A 142 -7.31 6.83 17.50
CA ASN A 142 -5.85 6.76 17.65
C ASN A 142 -5.40 6.43 19.08
N ILE A 143 -6.22 5.65 19.79
CA ILE A 143 -5.88 5.16 21.11
C ILE A 143 -5.18 3.80 20.96
N PRO A 144 -4.03 3.58 21.61
CA PRO A 144 -3.38 2.27 21.63
C PRO A 144 -4.25 1.20 22.29
N ILE A 145 -4.37 0.05 21.64
CA ILE A 145 -5.00 -1.17 22.14
C ILE A 145 -3.91 -2.23 22.29
N GLU A 146 -3.62 -2.61 23.53
CA GLU A 146 -2.70 -3.71 23.84
C GLU A 146 -3.37 -5.05 23.55
N ILE A 147 -2.87 -5.77 22.55
CA ILE A 147 -3.40 -7.04 22.07
C ILE A 147 -3.45 -8.06 23.21
N GLU A 148 -2.34 -8.25 23.94
CA GLU A 148 -2.28 -9.21 25.04
C GLU A 148 -3.30 -8.88 26.13
N ALA A 149 -3.32 -7.63 26.61
CA ALA A 149 -4.24 -7.21 27.65
C ALA A 149 -5.70 -7.38 27.20
N CYS A 150 -5.99 -7.01 25.94
CA CYS A 150 -7.31 -7.10 25.32
C CYS A 150 -7.82 -8.55 25.27
N LEU A 151 -6.93 -9.48 24.92
CA LEU A 151 -7.22 -10.92 24.92
C LEU A 151 -7.37 -11.49 26.33
N ASN A 152 -6.51 -11.10 27.26
CA ASN A 152 -6.58 -11.52 28.66
C ASN A 152 -7.90 -11.10 29.30
N ALA A 153 -8.35 -9.85 29.06
CA ALA A 153 -9.63 -9.37 29.56
C ALA A 153 -10.82 -10.16 29.00
N ALA A 154 -10.80 -10.52 27.71
CA ALA A 154 -11.84 -11.36 27.10
C ALA A 154 -11.84 -12.79 27.69
N ALA A 155 -10.67 -13.36 27.92
CA ALA A 155 -10.50 -14.68 28.53
C ALA A 155 -11.02 -14.72 29.97
N GLU A 156 -10.62 -13.75 30.80
CA GLU A 156 -11.07 -13.61 32.19
C GLU A 156 -12.60 -13.47 32.28
N LYS A 157 -13.19 -12.69 31.37
CA LYS A 157 -14.64 -12.49 31.27
C LYS A 157 -15.37 -13.64 30.56
N LYS A 158 -14.66 -14.60 29.97
CA LYS A 158 -15.19 -15.75 29.20
C LYS A 158 -16.15 -15.33 28.09
N THR A 159 -15.71 -14.41 27.23
CA THR A 159 -16.53 -13.84 26.15
C THR A 159 -15.73 -13.71 24.86
N THR A 160 -16.41 -13.74 23.72
CA THR A 160 -15.86 -13.28 22.43
C THR A 160 -15.71 -11.77 22.30
N SER A 161 -16.33 -10.99 23.19
CA SER A 161 -16.27 -9.53 23.11
C SER A 161 -14.90 -9.01 23.52
N LEU A 162 -14.37 -8.08 22.72
CA LEU A 162 -13.11 -7.41 22.99
C LEU A 162 -13.31 -6.06 23.67
N TYR A 163 -12.34 -5.64 24.46
CA TYR A 163 -12.44 -4.43 25.27
C TYR A 163 -11.16 -3.61 25.24
N HIS A 164 -11.32 -2.29 25.30
CA HIS A 164 -10.24 -1.37 25.63
C HIS A 164 -9.71 -1.67 27.05
N THR A 165 -8.41 -1.87 27.15
CA THR A 165 -7.72 -2.21 28.41
C THR A 165 -6.88 -1.07 28.98
N CYS A 166 -6.68 0.00 28.19
CA CYS A 166 -5.98 1.19 28.65
C CYS A 166 -6.88 2.01 29.61
N LYS A 167 -6.55 2.01 30.91
CA LYS A 167 -7.30 2.75 31.95
C LYS A 167 -7.51 4.25 31.63
N ARG A 168 -6.54 4.90 30.98
CA ARG A 168 -6.62 6.33 30.61
C ARG A 168 -7.47 6.58 29.35
N ALA A 169 -7.44 5.66 28.39
CA ALA A 169 -8.32 5.70 27.23
C ALA A 169 -9.78 5.55 27.64
N SER A 170 -10.04 4.63 28.57
CA SER A 170 -11.32 4.54 29.22
C SER A 170 -11.65 5.87 29.89
N GLU A 171 -10.80 6.49 30.71
CA GLU A 171 -11.13 7.78 31.35
C GLU A 171 -11.43 8.94 30.37
N SER A 172 -10.66 9.10 29.28
CA SER A 172 -10.87 10.18 28.31
C SER A 172 -12.08 9.96 27.41
N MET A 173 -12.34 8.73 26.95
CA MET A 173 -13.56 8.37 26.21
C MET A 173 -14.79 8.29 27.11
N LEU A 174 -14.60 7.92 28.39
CA LEU A 174 -15.66 7.90 29.38
C LEU A 174 -16.08 9.32 29.76
N GLN A 175 -15.21 10.34 29.79
CA GLN A 175 -15.68 11.72 29.95
C GLN A 175 -16.69 12.16 28.86
N ILE A 176 -16.60 11.61 27.65
CA ILE A 176 -17.55 11.88 26.56
C ILE A 176 -18.90 11.16 26.80
N ARG A 177 -18.89 9.96 27.41
CA ARG A 177 -20.10 9.15 27.65
C ARG A 177 -20.74 9.33 29.04
N VAL A 178 -19.97 9.75 30.05
CA VAL A 178 -20.36 9.93 31.47
C VAL A 178 -21.28 11.16 31.69
N SER A 179 -21.67 11.87 30.63
CA SER A 179 -22.79 12.82 30.72
C SER A 179 -24.16 12.12 30.88
N LYS A 180 -24.23 10.79 30.79
CA LYS A 180 -25.42 10.00 31.16
C LYS A 180 -25.04 8.78 31.98
N GLU A 181 -25.45 8.84 33.25
CA GLU A 181 -25.62 7.71 34.17
C GLU A 181 -24.33 7.08 34.69
N GLY A 182 -23.97 7.50 35.91
CA GLY A 182 -22.93 6.86 36.70
C GLY A 182 -23.41 5.54 37.27
N GLU A 183 -22.79 4.45 36.83
CA GLU A 183 -22.72 3.17 37.51
C GLU A 183 -21.47 2.43 36.99
N ASN A 184 -20.97 1.47 37.77
CA ASN A 184 -19.70 0.77 37.63
C ASN A 184 -19.15 0.64 36.19
N MET A 185 -17.91 1.11 36.00
CA MET A 185 -17.26 1.20 34.70
C MET A 185 -16.86 -0.19 34.18
N ASP A 186 -17.71 -0.80 33.36
CA ASP A 186 -17.30 -1.91 32.51
C ASP A 186 -16.28 -1.41 31.46
N PRO A 187 -15.20 -2.17 31.18
CA PRO A 187 -14.29 -1.92 30.07
C PRO A 187 -15.06 -1.60 28.78
N LEU A 188 -14.63 -0.56 28.06
CA LEU A 188 -15.31 -0.13 26.84
C LEU A 188 -15.13 -1.21 25.76
N ARG A 189 -16.22 -1.81 25.30
CA ARG A 189 -16.19 -2.80 24.23
C ARG A 189 -15.63 -2.18 22.94
N LEU A 190 -14.71 -2.88 22.28
CA LEU A 190 -14.21 -2.52 20.95
C LEU A 190 -15.35 -2.57 19.92
N ASN A 191 -15.33 -1.65 18.96
CA ASN A 191 -16.24 -1.76 17.82
C ASN A 191 -15.82 -2.90 16.87
N ASP A 192 -16.65 -3.23 15.88
CA ASP A 192 -16.40 -4.38 15.00
C ASP A 192 -15.13 -4.20 14.16
N GLU A 193 -14.78 -2.97 13.75
CA GLU A 193 -13.56 -2.71 12.98
C GLU A 193 -12.30 -2.86 13.84
N GLU A 194 -12.32 -2.30 15.06
CA GLU A 194 -11.27 -2.43 16.06
C GLU A 194 -11.06 -3.90 16.46
N ALA A 195 -12.15 -4.62 16.75
CA ALA A 195 -12.12 -6.03 17.05
C ALA A 195 -11.53 -6.84 15.88
N ASN A 196 -11.91 -6.51 14.64
CA ASN A 196 -11.32 -7.12 13.45
C ASN A 196 -9.82 -6.83 13.31
N ARG A 197 -9.36 -5.62 13.64
CA ARG A 197 -7.93 -5.29 13.66
C ARG A 197 -7.18 -6.13 14.71
N VAL A 198 -7.73 -6.29 15.91
CA VAL A 198 -7.17 -7.20 16.94
C VAL A 198 -7.14 -8.63 16.42
N ILE A 199 -8.25 -9.13 15.87
CA ILE A 199 -8.37 -10.51 15.37
C ILE A 199 -7.35 -10.81 14.28
N ASN A 200 -7.16 -9.88 13.34
CA ASN A 200 -6.25 -10.08 12.20
C ASN A 200 -4.80 -9.68 12.52
N HIS A 201 -4.53 -9.19 13.72
CA HIS A 201 -3.20 -8.71 14.11
C HIS A 201 -2.12 -9.79 13.99
N SER A 202 -2.41 -11.03 14.35
CA SER A 202 -1.54 -12.17 14.07
C SER A 202 -2.33 -13.39 13.63
N PHE A 203 -1.69 -14.28 12.88
CA PHE A 203 -2.26 -15.59 12.50
C PHE A 203 -2.74 -16.38 13.73
N ILE A 204 -2.06 -16.23 14.87
CA ILE A 204 -2.38 -16.92 16.13
C ILE A 204 -3.54 -16.24 16.85
N THR A 205 -3.60 -14.90 16.89
CA THR A 205 -4.77 -14.15 17.39
C THR A 205 -6.03 -14.53 16.61
N ARG A 206 -5.90 -14.70 15.29
CA ARG A 206 -6.99 -15.20 14.43
C ARG A 206 -7.39 -16.62 14.78
N LYS A 207 -6.44 -17.52 15.08
CA LYS A 207 -6.73 -18.90 15.54
C LYS A 207 -7.46 -18.91 16.88
N TYR A 208 -7.00 -18.12 17.86
CA TYR A 208 -7.63 -17.97 19.17
C TYR A 208 -9.11 -17.58 19.03
N TYR A 209 -9.43 -16.56 18.22
CA TYR A 209 -10.82 -16.14 18.01
C TYR A 209 -11.68 -17.13 17.24
N LYS A 210 -11.14 -17.79 16.21
CA LYS A 210 -11.87 -18.86 15.51
C LYS A 210 -12.25 -19.99 16.48
N LEU A 211 -11.36 -20.34 17.40
CA LEU A 211 -11.59 -21.36 18.42
C LEU A 211 -12.70 -20.92 19.39
N ILE A 212 -12.63 -19.71 19.95
CA ILE A 212 -13.68 -19.22 20.85
C ILE A 212 -15.04 -19.14 20.12
N GLY A 213 -15.07 -18.62 18.90
CA GLY A 213 -16.31 -18.53 18.10
C GLY A 213 -16.91 -19.90 17.76
N TYR A 214 -16.08 -20.92 17.49
CA TYR A 214 -16.54 -22.30 17.32
C TYR A 214 -17.16 -22.83 18.61
N ILE A 215 -16.54 -22.57 19.76
CA ILE A 215 -16.99 -23.06 21.07
C ILE A 215 -18.27 -22.37 21.53
N GLU A 216 -18.40 -21.05 21.35
CA GLU A 216 -19.65 -20.34 21.64
C GLU A 216 -20.81 -20.88 20.78
N ASN A 217 -20.56 -21.20 19.51
CA ASN A 217 -21.56 -21.84 18.65
C ASN A 217 -21.94 -23.25 19.13
N LEU A 218 -20.98 -24.04 19.62
CA LEU A 218 -21.26 -25.34 20.25
C LEU A 218 -22.09 -25.19 21.54
N ASN A 219 -21.78 -24.21 22.38
CA ASN A 219 -22.49 -23.97 23.64
C ASN A 219 -23.90 -23.41 23.42
N ASN A 220 -24.11 -22.64 22.36
CA ASN A 220 -25.41 -22.07 22.00
C ASN A 220 -26.30 -23.07 21.25
N ASN A 221 -25.73 -24.02 20.50
CA ASN A 221 -26.46 -25.10 19.84
C ASN A 221 -26.43 -26.39 20.69
N LYS A 222 -27.39 -26.54 21.60
CA LYS A 222 -27.58 -27.77 22.41
C LYS A 222 -27.88 -29.06 21.59
N ASN A 223 -27.90 -29.02 20.26
CA ASN A 223 -28.15 -30.16 19.38
C ASN A 223 -27.29 -30.10 18.11
N VAL A 224 -26.00 -30.44 18.19
CA VAL A 224 -25.22 -30.76 16.97
C VAL A 224 -24.84 -32.24 16.99
N SER A 225 -25.84 -33.07 16.70
CA SER A 225 -25.61 -34.35 16.03
C SER A 225 -25.58 -34.03 14.52
N THR A 226 -24.42 -34.25 13.89
CA THR A 226 -24.12 -34.04 12.44
C THR A 226 -24.09 -32.55 12.02
N VAL A 227 -23.09 -32.01 11.32
CA VAL A 227 -22.39 -32.47 10.12
C VAL A 227 -21.00 -31.80 10.07
N PHE A 228 -19.92 -32.59 10.14
CA PHE A 228 -18.64 -32.16 9.61
C PHE A 228 -18.71 -32.28 8.08
N SER A 229 -18.71 -31.15 7.37
CA SER A 229 -18.45 -31.14 5.93
C SER A 229 -16.94 -31.20 5.70
N PRO A 230 -16.41 -32.18 4.94
CA PRO A 230 -14.99 -32.27 4.59
C PRO A 230 -14.42 -31.01 3.91
N ALA A 231 -15.28 -30.13 3.37
CA ALA A 231 -14.88 -28.89 2.73
C ALA A 231 -14.42 -27.79 3.72
N LEU A 232 -14.82 -27.86 5.01
CA LEU A 232 -14.33 -26.93 6.03
C LEU A 232 -12.95 -27.35 6.59
N ALA A 233 -12.58 -28.62 6.42
CA ALA A 233 -11.29 -29.13 6.84
C ALA A 233 -10.15 -28.58 5.97
N THR A 234 -10.38 -28.36 4.67
CA THR A 234 -9.28 -28.18 3.70
C THR A 234 -8.41 -26.92 3.90
N ASN A 235 -8.85 -25.94 4.71
CA ASN A 235 -8.06 -24.73 5.03
C ASN A 235 -7.61 -24.65 6.52
N LEU A 236 -7.75 -25.72 7.30
CA LEU A 236 -7.50 -25.74 8.76
C LEU A 236 -6.38 -26.73 9.18
N ASN A 237 -5.59 -27.26 8.26
CA ASN A 237 -5.53 -28.72 8.20
C ASN A 237 -4.23 -29.49 8.49
N GLU A 238 -3.28 -28.99 9.29
CA GLU A 238 -2.24 -29.91 9.79
C GLU A 238 -2.14 -29.92 11.32
N ALA A 239 -2.00 -28.75 11.96
CA ALA A 239 -1.92 -28.71 13.42
C ALA A 239 -3.27 -29.03 14.11
N ILE A 240 -4.38 -28.45 13.64
CA ILE A 240 -5.71 -28.68 14.24
C ILE A 240 -6.26 -30.05 13.83
N ALA A 241 -6.01 -30.51 12.60
CA ALA A 241 -6.42 -31.84 12.17
C ALA A 241 -5.67 -32.95 12.93
N SER A 242 -4.34 -32.84 13.11
CA SER A 242 -3.55 -33.78 13.89
C SER A 242 -4.02 -33.87 15.35
N PHE A 243 -4.36 -32.73 15.96
CA PHE A 243 -4.80 -32.65 17.36
C PHE A 243 -6.26 -33.10 17.58
N VAL A 244 -7.16 -32.76 16.66
CA VAL A 244 -8.57 -33.22 16.70
C VAL A 244 -8.67 -34.71 16.39
N LEU A 245 -7.84 -35.25 15.48
CA LEU A 245 -7.83 -36.67 15.14
C LEU A 245 -7.10 -37.54 16.19
N SER A 246 -6.20 -36.98 16.99
CA SER A 246 -5.53 -37.70 18.08
C SER A 246 -6.34 -37.78 19.38
N THR A 247 -7.53 -37.16 19.43
CA THR A 247 -8.38 -37.13 20.63
C THR A 247 -9.78 -37.69 20.34
N PRO A 248 -9.97 -39.02 20.22
CA PRO A 248 -11.23 -39.64 19.78
C PRO A 248 -12.40 -39.59 20.78
N GLN A 249 -12.34 -38.75 21.82
CA GLN A 249 -13.38 -38.66 22.86
C GLN A 249 -13.72 -37.20 23.17
N LEU A 250 -14.28 -36.48 22.20
CA LEU A 250 -14.74 -35.10 22.39
C LEU A 250 -16.24 -34.96 22.07
N LEU A 251 -17.05 -35.69 22.84
CA LEU A 251 -18.48 -35.37 23.00
C LEU A 251 -18.78 -34.64 24.33
N SER A 252 -17.74 -34.29 25.10
CA SER A 252 -17.86 -33.36 26.22
C SER A 252 -16.52 -32.65 26.41
N VAL A 253 -16.36 -31.46 25.84
CA VAL A 253 -15.27 -30.57 26.28
C VAL A 253 -15.60 -30.24 27.74
N THR A 254 -14.89 -30.85 28.69
CA THR A 254 -15.02 -30.45 30.09
C THR A 254 -14.47 -29.04 30.24
N LYS A 255 -14.97 -28.31 31.24
CA LYS A 255 -14.49 -26.96 31.54
C LYS A 255 -12.98 -26.95 31.83
N GLU A 256 -12.43 -28.04 32.38
CA GLU A 256 -10.99 -28.22 32.56
C GLU A 256 -10.25 -28.31 31.21
N ALA A 257 -10.69 -29.17 30.28
CA ALA A 257 -10.08 -29.31 28.97
C ALA A 257 -10.15 -28.02 28.13
N PHE A 258 -11.24 -27.25 28.29
CA PHE A 258 -11.39 -25.90 27.74
C PHE A 258 -10.33 -24.93 28.29
N THR A 259 -10.12 -24.96 29.60
CA THR A 259 -9.18 -24.06 30.28
C THR A 259 -7.75 -24.40 29.87
N GLU A 260 -7.39 -25.68 29.81
CA GLU A 260 -6.06 -26.13 29.39
C GLU A 260 -5.75 -25.76 27.93
N MET A 261 -6.71 -25.93 27.02
CA MET A 261 -6.57 -25.56 25.62
C MET A 261 -6.44 -24.05 25.42
N LEU A 262 -7.21 -23.24 26.15
CA LEU A 262 -7.06 -21.78 26.14
C LEU A 262 -5.69 -21.36 26.69
N MET A 263 -5.20 -22.02 27.74
CA MET A 263 -3.88 -21.74 28.31
C MET A 263 -2.75 -22.05 27.34
N GLN A 264 -2.80 -23.19 26.63
CA GLN A 264 -1.80 -23.55 25.62
C GLN A 264 -1.78 -22.59 24.44
N VAL A 265 -2.95 -22.20 23.91
CA VAL A 265 -3.02 -21.22 22.80
C VAL A 265 -2.55 -19.84 23.28
N LYS A 266 -2.84 -19.47 24.52
CA LYS A 266 -2.32 -18.25 25.13
C LYS A 266 -0.80 -18.29 25.27
N GLU A 267 -0.23 -19.41 25.71
CA GLU A 267 1.22 -19.61 25.82
C GLU A 267 1.90 -19.55 24.45
N GLN A 268 1.36 -20.24 23.44
CA GLN A 268 1.81 -20.16 22.05
C GLN A 268 1.70 -18.74 21.48
N LEU A 269 0.68 -17.98 21.89
CA LEU A 269 0.55 -16.58 21.52
C LEU A 269 1.65 -15.74 22.16
N HIS A 270 1.94 -15.90 23.46
CA HIS A 270 3.03 -15.18 24.11
C HIS A 270 4.39 -15.52 23.51
N GLU A 271 4.63 -16.81 23.21
CA GLU A 271 5.86 -17.27 22.57
C GLU A 271 6.00 -16.67 21.16
N ALA A 272 4.95 -16.74 20.34
CA ALA A 272 4.98 -16.19 18.99
C ALA A 272 4.95 -14.66 18.91
N LEU A 273 4.33 -13.98 19.89
CA LEU A 273 4.51 -12.53 20.07
C LEU A 273 5.94 -12.20 20.53
N GLY A 274 6.70 -13.15 21.08
CA GLY A 274 8.13 -13.02 21.33
C GLY A 274 9.02 -13.32 20.12
N GLU A 275 8.47 -13.89 19.04
CA GLU A 275 9.20 -14.23 17.82
C GLU A 275 9.14 -13.11 16.77
N ASP A 276 10.23 -12.94 16.04
CA ASP A 276 10.43 -11.85 15.08
C ASP A 276 9.63 -12.00 13.76
N GLU A 277 8.94 -13.11 13.53
CA GLU A 277 8.37 -13.47 12.22
C GLU A 277 6.85 -13.68 12.25
N TYR A 278 6.08 -12.62 12.48
CA TYR A 278 4.62 -12.65 12.30
C TYR A 278 4.20 -11.77 11.13
N GLU A 279 3.36 -12.33 10.25
CA GLU A 279 2.72 -11.58 9.17
C GLU A 279 1.55 -10.79 9.77
N LEU A 280 1.78 -9.50 10.05
CA LEU A 280 0.72 -8.60 10.47
C LEU A 280 -0.31 -8.45 9.36
N ASN A 281 -1.52 -8.96 9.62
CA ASN A 281 -2.69 -8.68 8.79
C ASN A 281 -3.60 -7.64 9.47
N VAL A 282 -3.03 -6.64 10.15
CA VAL A 282 -3.80 -5.52 10.72
C VAL A 282 -4.20 -4.55 9.61
N SER A 283 -4.95 -5.05 8.64
CA SER A 283 -5.31 -4.25 7.49
C SER A 283 -6.43 -3.28 7.83
N TYR A 284 -6.19 -1.97 7.64
CA TYR A 284 -7.27 -0.98 7.50
C TYR A 284 -8.07 -1.16 6.20
N ARG A 285 -7.76 -2.23 5.43
CA ARG A 285 -8.40 -2.69 4.20
C ARG A 285 -8.50 -1.56 3.18
N ASP A 286 -9.55 -1.58 2.36
CA ASP A 286 -9.81 -0.62 1.30
C ASP A 286 -9.72 0.85 1.76
N ALA A 287 -10.13 1.16 2.99
CA ALA A 287 -10.04 2.52 3.53
C ALA A 287 -8.59 2.93 3.78
N GLY A 288 -7.79 2.01 4.35
CA GLY A 288 -6.35 2.16 4.51
C GLY A 288 -5.63 2.29 3.18
N ASP A 289 -5.93 1.41 2.21
CA ASP A 289 -5.32 1.42 0.88
C ASP A 289 -5.63 2.71 0.11
N LYS A 290 -6.88 3.18 0.13
CA LYS A 290 -7.26 4.47 -0.49
C LYS A 290 -6.52 5.66 0.13
N ARG A 291 -6.34 5.63 1.46
CA ARG A 291 -5.60 6.67 2.18
C ARG A 291 -4.12 6.60 1.85
N LEU A 292 -3.54 5.41 1.86
CA LEU A 292 -2.13 5.16 1.54
C LEU A 292 -1.82 5.53 0.09
N LEU A 293 -2.66 5.17 -0.87
CA LEU A 293 -2.56 5.62 -2.25
C LEU A 293 -2.61 7.15 -2.34
N SER A 294 -3.48 7.80 -1.58
CA SER A 294 -3.55 9.26 -1.54
C SER A 294 -2.32 9.91 -0.93
N HIS A 295 -1.70 9.27 0.05
CA HIS A 295 -0.40 9.66 0.58
C HIS A 295 0.70 9.54 -0.50
N ILE A 296 0.81 8.38 -1.15
CA ILE A 296 1.79 8.10 -2.23
C ILE A 296 1.66 9.12 -3.37
N LEU A 297 0.43 9.46 -3.74
CA LEU A 297 0.14 10.41 -4.81
C LEU A 297 0.28 11.89 -4.37
N THR A 298 0.74 12.17 -3.16
CA THR A 298 0.93 13.56 -2.74
C THR A 298 2.02 14.22 -3.59
N GLY A 299 1.64 15.24 -4.36
CA GLY A 299 2.54 15.94 -5.28
C GLY A 299 2.56 15.37 -6.69
N ILE A 300 1.91 14.23 -6.93
CA ILE A 300 1.71 13.66 -8.27
C ILE A 300 0.50 14.36 -8.89
N LYS A 301 0.73 15.23 -9.88
CA LYS A 301 -0.32 16.08 -10.48
C LYS A 301 -0.53 15.85 -11.97
N SER A 302 0.36 15.08 -12.58
CA SER A 302 0.36 14.86 -14.02
C SER A 302 0.77 13.43 -14.38
N LEU A 303 0.50 13.04 -15.63
CA LEU A 303 1.03 11.83 -16.26
C LEU A 303 2.56 11.75 -16.16
N HIS A 304 3.26 12.89 -16.27
CA HIS A 304 4.71 12.93 -16.16
C HIS A 304 5.17 12.53 -14.75
N ASP A 305 4.52 13.05 -13.71
CA ASP A 305 4.83 12.71 -12.32
C ASP A 305 4.52 11.23 -12.02
N LEU A 306 3.41 10.72 -12.56
CA LEU A 306 3.02 9.31 -12.40
C LEU A 306 4.04 8.39 -13.08
N ALA A 307 4.49 8.73 -14.30
CA ALA A 307 5.52 7.98 -15.01
C ALA A 307 6.87 8.00 -14.26
N TYR A 308 7.23 9.12 -13.65
CA TYR A 308 8.40 9.22 -12.79
C TYR A 308 8.26 8.29 -11.57
N LEU A 309 7.10 8.31 -10.89
CA LEU A 309 6.83 7.44 -9.74
C LEU A 309 6.95 5.96 -10.09
N LEU A 310 6.35 5.53 -11.21
CA LEU A 310 6.45 4.15 -11.68
C LEU A 310 7.88 3.73 -12.00
N ARG A 311 8.66 4.63 -12.59
CA ARG A 311 10.05 4.36 -13.00
C ARG A 311 11.00 4.25 -11.81
N GLU A 312 10.85 5.13 -10.82
CA GLU A 312 11.83 5.30 -9.74
C GLU A 312 11.57 4.40 -8.53
N HIS A 313 10.32 3.99 -8.31
CA HIS A 313 9.94 3.30 -7.07
C HIS A 313 9.53 1.83 -7.24
N PHE A 314 9.53 1.31 -8.47
CA PHE A 314 9.24 -0.10 -8.76
C PHE A 314 10.46 -0.77 -9.38
N ASP A 315 11.02 -1.76 -8.70
CA ASP A 315 12.17 -2.52 -9.21
C ASP A 315 11.70 -3.51 -10.29
N ASP A 316 10.52 -4.12 -10.06
CA ASP A 316 9.84 -4.97 -11.02
C ASP A 316 8.67 -4.21 -11.68
N LYS A 317 8.81 -3.92 -12.97
CA LYS A 317 7.78 -3.23 -13.76
C LYS A 317 6.49 -4.04 -13.87
N SER A 318 6.53 -5.35 -13.63
CA SER A 318 5.32 -6.19 -13.62
C SER A 318 4.32 -5.78 -12.52
N GLN A 319 4.82 -5.14 -11.46
CA GLN A 319 4.02 -4.60 -10.35
C GLN A 319 3.24 -3.34 -10.72
N TRP A 320 3.55 -2.68 -11.85
CA TRP A 320 2.83 -1.48 -12.27
C TRP A 320 1.34 -1.75 -12.45
N LYS A 321 0.97 -2.91 -13.01
CA LYS A 321 -0.44 -3.29 -13.18
C LYS A 321 -1.16 -3.48 -11.84
N GLU A 322 -0.49 -4.11 -10.88
CA GLU A 322 -1.04 -4.28 -9.53
C GLU A 322 -1.23 -2.91 -8.85
N PHE A 323 -0.24 -2.03 -8.92
CA PHE A 323 -0.35 -0.67 -8.39
C PHE A 323 -1.48 0.13 -9.04
N MET A 324 -1.63 0.04 -10.37
CA MET A 324 -2.74 0.71 -11.07
C MET A 324 -4.11 0.24 -10.57
N SER A 325 -4.26 -1.01 -10.16
CA SER A 325 -5.54 -1.56 -9.70
C SER A 325 -6.13 -0.84 -8.47
N TYR A 326 -5.31 -0.11 -7.71
CA TYR A 326 -5.77 0.68 -6.57
C TYR A 326 -6.42 2.02 -6.97
N PHE A 327 -6.26 2.46 -8.22
CA PHE A 327 -6.90 3.68 -8.71
C PHE A 327 -8.35 3.39 -9.08
N ASP A 328 -9.27 4.24 -8.61
CA ASP A 328 -10.56 4.38 -9.27
C ASP A 328 -10.39 5.01 -10.67
N ASP A 329 -11.34 4.74 -11.56
CA ASP A 329 -11.21 5.13 -12.96
C ASP A 329 -11.19 6.64 -13.15
N ASP A 330 -12.06 7.37 -12.46
CA ASP A 330 -12.17 8.83 -12.58
C ASP A 330 -10.87 9.52 -12.15
N ARG A 331 -10.25 9.03 -11.08
CA ARG A 331 -8.97 9.53 -10.59
C ARG A 331 -7.84 9.25 -11.55
N LEU A 332 -7.75 8.02 -12.10
CA LEU A 332 -6.70 7.69 -13.06
C LEU A 332 -6.87 8.50 -14.35
N GLU A 333 -8.08 8.56 -14.88
CA GLU A 333 -8.40 9.31 -16.10
C GLU A 333 -8.07 10.79 -15.93
N LYS A 334 -8.49 11.41 -14.82
CA LYS A 334 -8.16 12.81 -14.54
C LYS A 334 -6.67 13.06 -14.42
N LEU A 335 -5.91 12.14 -13.82
CA LEU A 335 -4.47 12.29 -13.64
C LEU A 335 -3.70 12.11 -14.95
N VAL A 336 -4.12 11.16 -15.79
CA VAL A 336 -3.46 10.81 -17.05
C VAL A 336 -3.86 11.74 -18.18
N LEU A 337 -5.15 12.07 -18.30
CA LEU A 337 -5.70 12.84 -19.41
C LEU A 337 -5.81 14.35 -19.13
N HIS A 338 -5.91 14.77 -17.88
CA HIS A 338 -6.04 16.19 -17.51
C HIS A 338 -7.17 16.95 -18.25
N ASN A 339 -8.29 16.26 -18.53
CA ASN A 339 -9.45 16.71 -19.34
C ASN A 339 -9.22 16.78 -20.86
N ASP A 340 -8.09 16.32 -21.39
CA ASP A 340 -7.89 16.16 -22.83
C ASP A 340 -8.39 14.79 -23.33
N LEU A 341 -8.52 14.68 -24.66
CA LEU A 341 -8.79 13.40 -25.32
C LEU A 341 -7.53 12.53 -25.33
N LEU A 342 -7.71 11.21 -25.18
CA LEU A 342 -6.60 10.26 -25.14
C LEU A 342 -5.65 10.38 -26.36
N ASP A 343 -6.20 10.57 -27.57
CA ASP A 343 -5.42 10.72 -28.79
C ASP A 343 -4.56 12.00 -28.82
N ALA A 344 -5.05 13.10 -28.23
CA ALA A 344 -4.30 14.32 -28.05
C ALA A 344 -3.14 14.13 -27.06
N VAL A 345 -3.40 13.44 -25.94
CA VAL A 345 -2.40 13.17 -24.90
C VAL A 345 -1.28 12.25 -25.43
N ILE A 346 -1.61 11.21 -26.21
CA ILE A 346 -0.64 10.32 -26.84
C ILE A 346 0.37 11.10 -27.72
N LYS A 347 -0.10 12.13 -28.43
CA LYS A 347 0.72 12.89 -29.38
C LYS A 347 1.48 14.05 -28.73
N ASN A 348 1.14 14.42 -27.49
CA ASN A 348 1.73 15.55 -26.81
C ASN A 348 3.16 15.25 -26.32
N LYS A 349 4.15 15.87 -26.97
CA LYS A 349 5.58 15.72 -26.66
C LYS A 349 5.95 16.10 -25.22
N ALA A 350 5.16 16.95 -24.55
CA ALA A 350 5.46 17.42 -23.19
C ALA A 350 5.46 16.29 -22.15
N HIS A 351 4.82 15.15 -22.44
CA HIS A 351 4.80 13.99 -21.55
C HIS A 351 6.06 13.11 -21.68
N TYR A 352 6.81 13.24 -22.78
CA TYR A 352 7.93 12.36 -23.12
C TYR A 352 9.28 13.04 -22.87
N ILE A 353 10.29 12.23 -22.58
CA ILE A 353 11.67 12.71 -22.38
C ILE A 353 12.57 12.10 -23.44
N GLN A 354 13.29 12.96 -24.17
CA GLN A 354 14.26 12.53 -25.17
C GLN A 354 15.35 11.65 -24.54
N LYS A 355 15.66 10.51 -25.16
CA LYS A 355 16.65 9.52 -24.68
C LYS A 355 16.35 8.90 -23.30
N ASN A 356 15.09 8.91 -22.85
CA ASN A 356 14.69 8.22 -21.62
C ASN A 356 13.61 7.17 -21.91
N ALA A 357 14.04 6.00 -22.40
CA ALA A 357 13.14 4.92 -22.77
C ALA A 357 12.32 4.38 -21.60
N SER A 358 12.88 4.36 -20.38
CA SER A 358 12.18 3.87 -19.19
C SER A 358 11.00 4.78 -18.80
N HIS A 359 11.22 6.11 -18.82
CA HIS A 359 10.16 7.10 -18.65
C HIS A 359 9.08 6.97 -19.72
N ASN A 360 9.49 6.92 -20.99
CA ASN A 360 8.55 6.87 -22.11
C ASN A 360 7.72 5.57 -22.10
N LYS A 361 8.30 4.44 -21.67
CA LYS A 361 7.56 3.19 -21.42
C LYS A 361 6.51 3.35 -20.33
N ALA A 362 6.85 3.99 -19.21
CA ALA A 362 5.90 4.24 -18.12
C ALA A 362 4.73 5.15 -18.58
N VAL A 363 5.01 6.20 -19.36
CA VAL A 363 3.98 7.05 -19.98
C VAL A 363 3.05 6.22 -20.87
N LEU A 364 3.60 5.45 -21.81
CA LEU A 364 2.81 4.65 -22.74
C LEU A 364 2.02 3.56 -22.00
N PHE A 365 2.58 2.96 -20.95
CA PHE A 365 1.88 2.02 -20.09
C PHE A 365 0.62 2.62 -19.45
N CYS A 366 0.72 3.83 -18.87
CA CYS A 366 -0.42 4.54 -18.30
C CYS A 366 -1.50 4.84 -19.34
N LEU A 367 -1.10 5.23 -20.56
CA LEU A 367 -2.04 5.50 -21.66
C LEU A 367 -2.79 4.23 -22.10
N VAL A 368 -2.11 3.08 -22.14
CA VAL A 368 -2.79 1.80 -22.40
C VAL A 368 -3.73 1.41 -21.26
N GLU A 369 -3.36 1.70 -20.01
CA GLU A 369 -4.21 1.40 -18.85
C GLU A 369 -5.54 2.18 -18.92
N VAL A 370 -5.48 3.48 -19.23
CA VAL A 370 -6.67 4.31 -19.44
C VAL A 370 -7.51 3.79 -20.62
N TYR A 371 -6.88 3.47 -21.75
CA TYR A 371 -7.57 2.87 -22.89
C TYR A 371 -8.30 1.57 -22.49
N LYS A 372 -7.63 0.70 -21.72
CA LYS A 372 -8.17 -0.61 -21.32
C LYS A 372 -9.41 -0.44 -20.46
N ARG A 373 -9.36 0.43 -19.44
CA ARG A 373 -10.49 0.71 -18.54
C ARG A 373 -11.67 1.34 -19.27
N ALA A 374 -11.41 2.30 -20.15
CA ALA A 374 -12.46 2.88 -21.00
C ALA A 374 -13.13 1.79 -21.85
N ARG A 375 -12.33 0.92 -22.48
CA ARG A 375 -12.85 -0.17 -23.31
C ARG A 375 -13.59 -1.26 -22.51
N GLU A 376 -13.23 -1.47 -21.25
CA GLU A 376 -13.94 -2.37 -20.33
C GLU A 376 -15.35 -1.88 -19.98
N LYS A 377 -15.57 -0.56 -19.96
CA LYS A 377 -16.91 0.05 -19.76
C LYS A 377 -17.76 0.05 -21.02
N GLU A 378 -17.14 0.08 -22.20
CA GLU A 378 -17.87 0.05 -23.47
C GLU A 378 -18.58 -1.29 -23.69
N GLY A 379 -19.80 -1.23 -24.22
CA GLY A 379 -20.57 -2.41 -24.64
C GLY A 379 -19.88 -3.14 -25.79
N GLU A 380 -20.22 -4.41 -25.98
CA GLU A 380 -19.77 -5.16 -27.14
C GLU A 380 -20.41 -4.55 -28.41
N HIS A 381 -19.59 -4.18 -29.41
CA HIS A 381 -20.14 -3.77 -30.70
C HIS A 381 -20.66 -5.00 -31.42
N THR A 382 -21.91 -5.36 -31.16
CA THR A 382 -22.60 -6.51 -31.79
C THR A 382 -23.19 -6.18 -33.15
N SER A 383 -22.99 -4.95 -33.67
CA SER A 383 -23.53 -4.55 -34.97
C SER A 383 -22.94 -5.41 -36.09
N THR A 384 -23.81 -6.00 -36.90
CA THR A 384 -23.49 -6.82 -38.08
C THR A 384 -22.62 -6.06 -39.10
N LEU A 385 -22.73 -4.73 -39.13
CA LEU A 385 -21.84 -3.84 -39.90
C LEU A 385 -20.41 -3.76 -39.32
N GLY A 386 -20.25 -3.75 -38.00
CA GLY A 386 -18.93 -3.75 -37.35
C GLY A 386 -18.11 -4.99 -37.65
N GLY A 387 -18.74 -6.17 -37.73
CA GLY A 387 -18.07 -7.41 -38.16
C GLY A 387 -17.71 -7.43 -39.65
N PHE A 388 -18.47 -6.73 -40.50
CA PHE A 388 -18.24 -6.66 -41.95
C PHE A 388 -17.15 -5.63 -42.33
N PHE A 389 -16.95 -4.59 -41.52
CA PHE A 389 -15.91 -3.56 -41.70
C PHE A 389 -14.63 -3.80 -40.87
N GLY A 390 -14.39 -5.04 -40.40
CA GLY A 390 -13.15 -5.39 -39.70
C GLY A 390 -13.04 -4.91 -38.25
N GLY A 391 -14.16 -4.60 -37.61
CA GLY A 391 -14.20 -4.23 -36.19
C GLY A 391 -13.88 -5.43 -35.29
N HIS A 392 -12.73 -5.38 -34.63
CA HIS A 392 -12.33 -6.39 -33.66
C HIS A 392 -13.19 -6.38 -32.38
N GLY A 393 -13.48 -7.57 -31.87
CA GLY A 393 -14.27 -7.75 -30.65
C GLY A 393 -13.63 -7.10 -29.43
N LYS A 394 -14.43 -6.76 -28.42
CA LYS A 394 -13.95 -6.15 -27.16
C LYS A 394 -12.82 -6.97 -26.52
N GLN A 395 -13.00 -8.29 -26.44
CA GLN A 395 -12.00 -9.18 -25.85
C GLN A 395 -10.68 -9.20 -26.63
N GLU A 396 -10.72 -9.09 -27.96
CA GLU A 396 -9.50 -9.05 -28.78
C GLU A 396 -8.74 -7.74 -28.58
N LYS A 397 -9.45 -6.61 -28.48
CA LYS A 397 -8.85 -5.29 -28.18
C LYS A 397 -8.24 -5.25 -26.78
N LEU A 398 -8.90 -5.84 -25.78
CA LEU A 398 -8.35 -5.95 -24.42
C LEU A 398 -7.14 -6.89 -24.39
N LEU A 399 -7.16 -7.99 -25.14
CA LEU A 399 -6.01 -8.87 -25.29
C LEU A 399 -4.81 -8.12 -25.90
N ALA A 400 -5.04 -7.38 -26.99
CA ALA A 400 -4.03 -6.56 -27.63
C ALA A 400 -3.45 -5.48 -26.70
N ALA A 401 -4.31 -4.78 -25.94
CA ALA A 401 -3.89 -3.83 -24.92
C ALA A 401 -2.99 -4.48 -23.85
N ASN A 402 -3.35 -5.67 -23.36
CA ASN A 402 -2.52 -6.41 -22.40
C ASN A 402 -1.16 -6.81 -22.98
N VAL A 403 -1.09 -7.21 -24.27
CA VAL A 403 0.19 -7.50 -24.93
C VAL A 403 1.06 -6.24 -25.00
N LEU A 404 0.46 -5.10 -25.34
CA LEU A 404 1.17 -3.82 -25.42
C LEU A 404 1.68 -3.36 -24.05
N GLN A 405 0.88 -3.50 -22.97
CA GLN A 405 1.35 -3.25 -21.60
C GLN A 405 2.53 -4.15 -21.24
N LYS A 406 2.45 -5.45 -21.53
CA LYS A 406 3.54 -6.40 -21.25
C LYS A 406 4.82 -6.08 -22.00
N PHE A 407 4.73 -5.52 -23.21
CA PHE A 407 5.90 -5.00 -23.91
C PHE A 407 6.51 -3.78 -23.18
N PHE A 408 5.70 -2.85 -22.69
CA PHE A 408 6.19 -1.68 -21.94
C PHE A 408 6.78 -2.06 -20.57
N GLU A 409 6.27 -3.09 -19.92
CA GLU A 409 6.84 -3.68 -18.70
C GLU A 409 8.15 -4.45 -18.97
N SER A 410 8.39 -4.90 -20.20
CA SER A 410 9.59 -5.69 -20.52
C SER A 410 10.87 -4.86 -20.64
N ASP A 411 12.01 -5.55 -20.71
CA ASP A 411 13.31 -4.94 -21.00
C ASP A 411 13.60 -4.81 -22.50
N ALA A 412 12.65 -5.20 -23.37
CA ALA A 412 12.79 -5.01 -24.81
C ALA A 412 13.00 -3.51 -25.13
N PRO A 413 13.88 -3.16 -26.09
CA PRO A 413 14.06 -1.77 -26.48
C PRO A 413 12.75 -1.12 -26.92
N LEU A 414 12.52 0.13 -26.52
CA LEU A 414 11.36 0.89 -26.97
C LEU A 414 11.63 1.37 -28.39
N ASN A 415 11.20 0.62 -29.42
CA ASN A 415 11.19 1.06 -30.83
C ASN A 415 10.23 0.16 -31.63
N GLY A 416 9.88 0.60 -32.85
CA GLY A 416 8.92 -0.11 -33.70
C GLY A 416 9.33 -1.56 -34.00
N THR A 417 10.61 -1.79 -34.33
CA THR A 417 11.13 -3.13 -34.68
C THR A 417 11.03 -4.11 -33.51
N SER A 418 11.46 -3.70 -32.31
CA SER A 418 11.38 -4.52 -31.11
C SER A 418 9.94 -4.79 -30.69
N LEU A 419 9.04 -3.82 -30.85
CA LEU A 419 7.60 -4.00 -30.62
C LEU A 419 7.00 -5.02 -31.60
N GLU A 420 7.30 -4.90 -32.88
CA GLU A 420 6.80 -5.81 -33.92
C GLU A 420 7.29 -7.25 -33.71
N GLN A 421 8.58 -7.42 -33.35
CA GLN A 421 9.15 -8.72 -33.00
C GLN A 421 8.47 -9.32 -31.76
N TYR A 422 8.24 -8.50 -30.73
CA TYR A 422 7.55 -8.93 -29.52
C TYR A 422 6.12 -9.40 -29.81
N ILE A 423 5.35 -8.62 -30.58
CA ILE A 423 3.98 -8.97 -30.96
C ILE A 423 3.96 -10.24 -31.82
N SER A 424 4.89 -10.38 -32.78
CA SER A 424 5.00 -11.57 -33.64
C SER A 424 5.22 -12.84 -32.83
N LYS A 425 6.10 -12.77 -31.83
CA LYS A 425 6.37 -13.86 -30.90
C LYS A 425 5.09 -14.25 -30.13
N VAL A 426 4.45 -13.27 -29.49
CA VAL A 426 3.23 -13.52 -28.67
C VAL A 426 2.06 -14.01 -29.53
N ALA A 427 1.87 -13.45 -30.73
CA ALA A 427 0.84 -13.85 -31.68
C ALA A 427 1.00 -15.30 -32.12
N LYS A 428 2.24 -15.73 -32.39
CA LYS A 428 2.55 -17.12 -32.72
C LYS A 428 2.31 -18.06 -31.53
N GLU A 429 2.81 -17.70 -30.36
CA GLU A 429 2.67 -18.52 -29.13
C GLU A 429 1.21 -18.70 -28.70
N ARG A 430 0.37 -17.68 -28.90
CA ARG A 430 -1.05 -17.72 -28.52
C ARG A 430 -1.99 -18.16 -29.65
N ASN A 431 -1.46 -18.46 -30.84
CA ASN A 431 -2.24 -18.71 -32.05
C ASN A 431 -3.28 -17.60 -32.33
N LYS A 432 -2.83 -16.33 -32.27
CA LYS A 432 -3.63 -15.11 -32.45
C LYS A 432 -2.98 -14.16 -33.47
N PRO A 433 -2.96 -14.50 -34.77
CA PRO A 433 -2.34 -13.66 -35.81
C PRO A 433 -2.98 -12.27 -35.94
N GLN A 434 -4.25 -12.10 -35.54
CA GLN A 434 -4.97 -10.83 -35.60
C GLN A 434 -4.40 -9.73 -34.67
N LEU A 435 -3.52 -10.07 -33.72
CA LEU A 435 -2.93 -9.08 -32.81
C LEU A 435 -2.16 -7.98 -33.55
N HIS A 436 -1.49 -8.32 -34.66
CA HIS A 436 -0.83 -7.32 -35.50
C HIS A 436 -1.81 -6.32 -36.08
N ASN A 437 -2.94 -6.80 -36.62
CA ASN A 437 -3.94 -5.94 -37.23
C ASN A 437 -4.58 -5.02 -36.20
N ILE A 438 -4.82 -5.51 -34.98
CA ILE A 438 -5.42 -4.69 -33.91
C ILE A 438 -4.44 -3.62 -33.40
N ILE A 439 -3.17 -3.99 -33.16
CA ILE A 439 -2.19 -3.10 -32.54
C ILE A 439 -1.65 -2.08 -33.54
N PHE A 440 -1.45 -2.44 -34.81
CA PHE A 440 -0.92 -1.52 -35.81
C PHE A 440 -1.98 -0.94 -36.75
N ASP A 441 -3.25 -1.30 -36.58
CA ASP A 441 -4.36 -0.91 -37.47
C ASP A 441 -4.07 -1.26 -38.94
N TYR A 442 -3.47 -2.44 -39.19
CA TYR A 442 -3.25 -2.97 -40.54
C TYR A 442 -4.61 -3.34 -41.17
N GLY A 443 -5.27 -2.37 -41.81
CA GLY A 443 -6.61 -2.53 -42.40
C GLY A 443 -7.27 -1.20 -42.79
N ILE A 444 -8.58 -1.09 -42.56
CA ILE A 444 -9.34 0.16 -42.71
C ILE A 444 -8.89 1.09 -41.58
N LYS A 445 -8.22 2.21 -41.90
CA LYS A 445 -7.75 3.21 -40.93
C LYS A 445 -8.92 3.72 -40.08
N THR A 446 -9.06 3.21 -38.86
CA THR A 446 -10.19 3.56 -37.98
C THR A 446 -9.82 4.56 -36.89
N ASN A 447 -8.61 5.15 -36.94
CA ASN A 447 -8.05 5.98 -35.86
C ASN A 447 -8.08 5.23 -34.52
N SER A 448 -7.39 4.09 -34.47
CA SER A 448 -7.29 3.28 -33.24
C SER A 448 -6.30 3.91 -32.24
N ASN A 449 -6.77 4.24 -31.02
CA ASN A 449 -5.91 4.70 -29.92
C ASN A 449 -4.77 3.73 -29.61
N LEU A 450 -4.99 2.41 -29.75
CA LEU A 450 -3.92 1.41 -29.56
C LEU A 450 -2.83 1.54 -30.64
N ALA A 451 -3.22 1.82 -31.88
CA ALA A 451 -2.27 2.04 -32.97
C ALA A 451 -1.51 3.36 -32.80
N ASP A 452 -2.18 4.42 -32.35
CA ASP A 452 -1.50 5.67 -32.01
C ASP A 452 -0.47 5.46 -30.88
N ILE A 453 -0.80 4.71 -29.82
CA ILE A 453 0.15 4.35 -28.76
C ILE A 453 1.32 3.52 -29.32
N ALA A 454 1.05 2.51 -30.15
CA ALA A 454 2.08 1.65 -30.74
C ALA A 454 3.02 2.43 -31.66
N LEU A 455 2.49 3.31 -32.51
CA LEU A 455 3.29 4.20 -33.36
C LEU A 455 4.12 5.18 -32.53
N GLN A 456 3.57 5.64 -31.41
CA GLN A 456 4.27 6.56 -30.52
C GLN A 456 5.51 5.92 -29.88
N ALA A 457 5.52 4.59 -29.69
CA ALA A 457 6.70 3.85 -29.21
C ALA A 457 7.93 4.02 -30.12
N ASP A 458 7.74 4.26 -31.42
CA ASP A 458 8.84 4.54 -32.35
C ASP A 458 9.21 6.03 -32.34
N ARG A 459 8.19 6.90 -32.44
CA ARG A 459 8.34 8.36 -32.54
C ARG A 459 9.11 8.99 -31.38
N VAL A 460 8.93 8.51 -30.15
CA VAL A 460 9.59 9.08 -28.96
C VAL A 460 11.11 8.87 -28.95
N ASN A 461 11.64 8.02 -29.83
CA ASN A 461 13.09 7.86 -30.01
C ASN A 461 13.66 8.77 -31.10
N ASP A 462 12.82 9.29 -32.00
CA ASP A 462 13.26 10.17 -33.07
C ASP A 462 13.51 11.58 -32.51
N PRO A 463 14.74 12.13 -32.60
CA PRO A 463 15.01 13.51 -32.24
C PRO A 463 14.11 14.53 -32.94
N ALA A 464 13.59 14.22 -34.13
CA ALA A 464 12.70 15.10 -34.88
C ALA A 464 11.34 15.31 -34.18
N PHE A 465 10.83 14.32 -33.44
CA PHE A 465 9.60 14.43 -32.67
C PHE A 465 9.64 15.60 -31.67
N TYR A 466 10.80 15.81 -31.05
CA TYR A 466 10.99 16.89 -30.07
C TYR A 466 11.25 18.26 -30.71
N LYS A 467 11.65 18.30 -31.99
CA LYS A 467 12.02 19.54 -32.73
C LYS A 467 10.87 20.25 -33.43
N GLN A 468 9.70 19.62 -33.55
CA GLN A 468 8.62 20.06 -34.46
C GLN A 468 7.92 21.41 -34.14
N GLU A 469 8.36 22.21 -33.16
CA GLU A 469 7.73 23.53 -32.86
C GLU A 469 8.63 24.77 -32.95
N GLU A 470 9.90 24.68 -33.37
CA GLU A 470 10.65 25.93 -33.66
C GLU A 470 10.11 26.65 -34.93
N LYS A 471 9.37 25.95 -35.79
CA LYS A 471 8.84 26.51 -37.05
C LYS A 471 7.44 27.11 -36.98
N GLN A 472 6.64 26.80 -35.95
CA GLN A 472 5.31 27.43 -35.80
C GLN A 472 5.34 28.70 -34.93
N ALA A 473 6.27 28.81 -33.97
CA ALA A 473 6.50 30.06 -33.23
C ALA A 473 7.06 31.18 -34.12
N SER A 474 7.84 30.85 -35.16
CA SER A 474 8.36 31.84 -36.13
C SER A 474 7.31 32.30 -37.16
N HIS A 475 6.20 31.58 -37.34
CA HIS A 475 5.11 32.01 -38.22
C HIS A 475 4.07 32.89 -37.51
N TRP A 476 3.82 32.64 -36.21
CA TRP A 476 2.96 33.50 -35.38
C TRP A 476 3.67 34.73 -34.79
N GLY A 477 5.01 34.71 -34.70
CA GLY A 477 5.83 35.85 -34.29
C GLY A 477 5.97 36.98 -35.32
N LEU A 478 5.45 36.81 -36.55
CA LEU A 478 5.50 37.81 -37.62
C LEU A 478 4.16 38.54 -37.85
N LEU A 479 3.08 38.20 -37.14
CA LEU A 479 1.74 38.79 -37.34
C LEU A 479 1.26 39.69 -36.19
N ASN A 480 2.07 39.94 -35.16
CA ASN A 480 1.70 40.84 -34.04
C ASN A 480 2.74 41.93 -33.78
N TRP A 481 3.36 42.49 -34.81
CA TRP A 481 4.06 43.78 -34.73
C TRP A 481 3.44 44.78 -35.74
N LYS A 482 2.35 45.41 -35.31
CA LYS A 482 2.07 46.85 -35.50
C LYS A 482 1.02 47.31 -34.51
#